data_AF-A0A0R1VPK0-F1
#
_entry.id   AF-A0A0R1VPK0-F1
#
_cell.length_a   1.000
_cell.length_b   1.000
_cell.length_c   1.000
_cell.angle_alpha   90.00
_cell.angle_beta   90.00
_cell.angle_gamma   90.00
#
_symmetry.space_group_name_H-M   'P 1'
#
loop_
_entity.id
_entity.type
_entity.pdbx_description
1 polymer ?
#
loop_
_entity_poly.entity_id
_entity_poly.type
_entity_poly.pdbx_seq_one_letter_code
_entity_poly.pdbx_strand_id
1 'polypeptide(L)' 'MLLCADHSLYGGFTTDLQQRVTVHNSGQGAKYTRNHRPVKLIYHEEFATKSAALKAEYAFKHQSRSKKLAYLKLHGVIV' A
#
# COMPACT_ATOMS: atom_id res chain seq x y z
N MET A 1 -0.31 2.46 -0.63
CA MET A 1 -0.59 1.13 -1.19
C MET A 1 0.34 0.85 -2.35
N LEU A 2 0.89 -0.37 -2.36
CA LEU A 2 1.64 -0.90 -3.49
C LEU A 2 0.73 -1.87 -4.26
N LEU A 3 0.74 -1.78 -5.58
CA LEU A 3 0.18 -2.75 -6.49
C LEU A 3 1.29 -3.72 -6.89
N CYS A 4 1.09 -5.00 -6.57
CA CYS A 4 1.99 -6.07 -6.98
C CYS A 4 1.66 -6.54 -8.40
N ALA A 5 2.57 -7.30 -9.01
CA ALA A 5 2.40 -7.81 -10.38
C ALA A 5 1.18 -8.73 -10.56
N ASP A 6 0.68 -9.36 -9.49
CA ASP A 6 -0.50 -10.23 -9.49
C ASP A 6 -1.83 -9.46 -9.30
N HIS A 7 -1.81 -8.13 -9.39
CA HIS A 7 -2.95 -7.25 -9.05
C HIS A 7 -3.39 -7.36 -7.57
N SER A 8 -2.52 -7.88 -6.69
CA SER A 8 -2.74 -7.78 -5.26
C SER A 8 -2.35 -6.40 -4.73
N LEU A 9 -3.06 -5.98 -3.69
CA LEU A 9 -2.86 -4.70 -3.03
C LEU A 9 -2.11 -4.93 -1.72
N TYR A 10 -0.88 -4.42 -1.65
CA TYR A 10 -0.07 -4.46 -0.42
C TYR A 10 -0.16 -3.13 0.32
N GLY A 11 -0.80 -3.17 1.49
CA GLY A 11 -0.95 -2.05 2.40
C GLY A 11 0.11 -2.05 3.51
N GLY A 12 0.57 -0.87 3.90
CA GLY A 12 1.42 -0.67 5.07
C GLY A 12 1.72 0.81 5.25
N PHE A 13 2.09 1.23 6.46
CA PHE A 13 2.65 2.55 6.72
C PHE A 13 4.16 2.57 6.42
N THR A 14 4.68 3.75 6.06
CA THR A 14 6.12 4.00 5.95
C THR A 14 6.37 5.48 6.13
N THR A 15 7.59 5.84 6.52
CA THR A 15 8.06 7.23 6.55
C THR A 15 8.65 7.66 5.21
N ASP A 16 9.12 6.72 4.40
CA ASP A 16 9.74 6.99 3.11
C ASP A 16 9.16 6.08 2.03
N LEU A 17 8.33 6.67 1.17
CA LEU A 17 7.64 5.96 0.09
C LEU A 17 8.61 5.51 -1.02
N GLN A 18 9.58 6.35 -1.37
CA GLN A 18 10.53 6.05 -2.45
C GLN A 18 11.46 4.92 -2.04
N GLN A 19 12.05 5.03 -0.84
CA GLN A 19 12.90 3.98 -0.30
C GLN A 19 12.14 2.66 -0.20
N ARG A 20 10.88 2.70 0.25
CA ARG A 20 10.03 1.51 0.32
C ARG A 20 9.85 0.85 -1.04
N VAL A 21 9.48 1.60 -2.08
CA VAL A 21 9.30 1.06 -3.45
C VAL A 21 10.61 0.43 -3.95
N THR A 22 11.72 1.13 -3.78
CA THR A 22 13.05 0.63 -4.19
C THR A 22 13.41 -0.64 -3.45
N VAL A 23 13.30 -0.68 -2.11
CA VAL A 23 13.59 -1.86 -1.28
C VAL A 23 12.73 -3.06 -1.68
N HIS A 24 11.43 -2.85 -1.94
CA HIS A 24 10.55 -3.92 -2.40
C HIS A 24 10.92 -4.41 -3.80
N ASN A 25 11.22 -3.51 -4.75
CA ASN A 25 11.65 -3.89 -6.11
C ASN A 25 13.04 -4.56 -6.13
N SER A 26 13.96 -4.14 -5.27
CA SER A 26 15.26 -4.77 -5.05
C SER A 26 15.16 -6.12 -4.33
N GLY A 27 14.00 -6.49 -3.79
CA GLY A 27 13.76 -7.79 -3.15
C GLY A 27 14.14 -7.89 -1.69
N GLN A 28 14.59 -6.78 -1.12
CA GLN A 28 14.88 -6.65 0.30
C GLN A 28 13.63 -6.34 1.12
N GLY A 29 12.50 -6.04 0.46
CA GLY A 29 11.22 -5.83 1.12
C GLY A 29 10.56 -7.10 1.68
N ALA A 30 9.28 -6.98 2.02
CA ALA A 30 8.50 -8.05 2.65
C ALA A 30 8.51 -9.36 1.84
N LYS A 31 8.51 -10.51 2.55
CA LYS A 31 8.53 -11.86 1.96
C LYS A 31 7.50 -12.04 0.83
N TYR A 32 6.31 -11.47 1.00
CA TYR A 32 5.25 -11.51 -0.01
C TYR A 32 5.64 -10.74 -1.28
N THR A 33 5.93 -9.44 -1.14
CA THR A 33 6.34 -8.58 -2.27
C THR A 33 7.63 -9.03 -2.97
N ARG A 34 8.46 -9.85 -2.32
CA ARG A 34 9.70 -10.40 -2.90
C ARG A 34 9.44 -11.28 -4.12
N ASN A 35 8.33 -12.01 -4.16
CA ASN A 35 7.96 -12.89 -5.26
C ASN A 35 6.98 -12.23 -6.25
N HIS A 36 6.36 -11.12 -5.87
CA HIS A 36 5.33 -10.44 -6.67
C HIS A 36 5.80 -9.08 -7.20
N ARG A 37 6.99 -9.07 -7.81
CA ARG A 37 7.61 -7.89 -8.43
C ARG A 37 7.30 -7.82 -9.92
N PRO A 38 7.29 -6.62 -10.53
CA PRO A 38 7.53 -5.31 -9.91
C PRO A 38 6.35 -4.83 -9.05
N VAL A 39 6.64 -4.09 -7.98
CA VAL A 39 5.63 -3.36 -7.20
C VAL A 39 5.57 -1.91 -7.65
N LYS A 40 4.35 -1.38 -7.80
CA LYS A 40 4.08 0.01 -8.18
C LYS A 40 3.39 0.73 -7.03
N LEU A 41 3.84 1.93 -6.68
CA LEU A 41 3.10 2.79 -5.75
C LEU A 41 1.91 3.39 -6.48
N ILE A 42 0.70 3.03 -6.04
CA ILE A 42 -0.56 3.49 -6.64
C ILE A 42 -1.27 4.54 -5.78
N TYR A 43 -1.02 4.52 -4.47
CA TYR A 43 -1.69 5.40 -3.51
C TYR A 43 -0.78 5.66 -2.33
N HIS A 44 -0.83 6.84 -1.74
CA HIS A 44 -0.30 7.10 -0.41
C HIS A 44 -1.13 8.19 0.25
N GLU A 45 -1.15 8.17 1.58
CA GLU A 45 -1.79 9.20 2.38
C GLU A 45 -0.83 9.55 3.51
N GLU A 46 -0.69 10.85 3.76
CA GLU A 46 0.19 11.39 4.79
C GLU A 46 -0.61 11.69 6.04
N PHE A 47 -0.07 11.29 7.19
CA PHE A 47 -0.70 11.52 8.48
C PHE A 47 0.26 12.24 9.40
N ALA A 48 -0.24 13.26 10.12
CA ALA A 48 0.57 14.02 11.06
C ALA A 48 1.06 13.19 12.27
N THR A 49 0.40 12.08 12.58
CA THR A 49 0.77 11.23 13.72
C THR A 49 0.81 9.75 13.34
N LYS A 50 1.75 9.01 13.94
CA LYS A 50 1.84 7.55 13.81
C LYS A 50 0.52 6.86 14.21
N SER A 51 -0.14 7.37 15.25
CA SER A 51 -1.42 6.86 15.74
C SER A 51 -2.54 7.00 14.70
N ALA A 52 -2.60 8.13 13.99
CA ALA A 52 -3.56 8.32 12.90
C ALA A 52 -3.28 7.36 11.73
N ALA A 53 -2.01 7.23 11.32
CA ALA A 53 -1.60 6.29 10.28
C ALA A 53 -1.97 4.83 10.61
N LEU A 54 -1.73 4.40 11.86
CA LEU A 54 -2.08 3.06 12.32
C LEU A 54 -3.60 2.84 12.38
N LYS A 55 -4.37 3.83 12.84
CA LYS A 55 -5.85 3.76 12.83
C LYS A 55 -6.39 3.65 11.41
N ALA A 56 -5.87 4.45 10.48
CA ALA A 56 -6.26 4.41 9.07
C ALA A 56 -5.89 3.06 8.44
N GLU A 57 -4.67 2.55 8.69
CA GLU A 57 -4.25 1.23 8.20
C GLU A 57 -5.12 0.11 8.78
N TYR A 58 -5.45 0.16 10.07
CA TYR A 58 -6.31 -0.82 10.72
C TYR A 58 -7.72 -0.79 10.14
N ALA A 59 -8.32 0.40 10.01
CA ALA A 59 -9.63 0.59 9.39
C ALA A 59 -9.62 0.07 7.95
N PHE A 60 -8.58 0.39 7.17
CA PHE A 60 -8.43 -0.08 5.81
C PHE A 60 -8.27 -1.61 5.75
N LYS A 61 -7.47 -2.23 6.64
CA LYS A 61 -7.28 -3.69 6.70
C LYS A 61 -8.61 -4.43 6.95
N HIS A 62 -9.45 -3.91 7.85
CA HIS A 62 -10.74 -4.50 8.23
C HIS A 62 -11.84 -4.31 7.19
N GLN A 63 -11.60 -3.55 6.13
CA GLN A 63 -12.55 -3.40 5.04
C GLN A 63 -12.51 -4.56 4.05
N SER A 64 -13.66 -4.86 3.46
CA SER A 64 -13.79 -5.80 2.35
C SER A 64 -13.06 -5.28 1.11
N ARG A 65 -12.72 -6.17 0.17
CA ARG A 65 -12.06 -5.81 -1.09
C ARG A 65 -12.82 -4.71 -1.83
N SER A 66 -14.15 -4.80 -1.90
CA SER A 66 -15.00 -3.81 -2.57
C SER A 66 -14.90 -2.42 -1.95
N LYS A 67 -14.87 -2.32 -0.62
CA LYS A 67 -14.70 -1.04 0.08
C LYS A 67 -13.31 -0.45 -0.13
N LYS A 68 -12.26 -1.28 -0.13
CA LYS A 68 -10.89 -0.85 -0.45
C LYS A 68 -10.79 -0.27 -1.85
N LEU A 69 -11.40 -0.93 -2.84
CA LEU A 69 -11.44 -0.46 -4.23
C LEU A 69 -12.25 0.84 -4.35
N ALA A 70 -13.39 0.93 -3.68
CA ALA A 70 -14.21 2.15 -3.66
C ALA A 70 -13.45 3.33 -3.02
N TYR A 71 -12.73 3.09 -1.93
CA TYR A 71 -11.88 4.09 -1.30
C TYR A 71 -10.78 4.56 -2.25
N LEU A 72 -10.03 3.63 -2.86
CA LEU A 72 -9.01 3.98 -3.86
C LEU A 72 -9.60 4.80 -5.02
N LYS A 73 -10.76 4.40 -5.53
CA LYS A 73 -11.47 5.10 -6.61
C LYS A 73 -11.89 6.52 -6.19
N LEU A 74 -12.37 6.70 -4.95
CA LEU A 74 -12.73 8.01 -4.41
C LEU A 74 -11.53 8.94 -4.29
N HIS A 75 -10.35 8.39 -4.03
CA HIS A 75 -9.09 9.11 -4.00
C HIS A 75 -8.40 9.21 -5.37
N GLY A 76 -9.11 8.93 -6.48
CA GLY A 76 -8.60 9.09 -7.85
C GLY A 76 -7.66 7.99 -8.32
N VAL A 77 -7.53 6.89 -7.57
CA VAL A 77 -6.69 5.75 -7.93
C VAL A 77 -7.52 4.71 -8.67
N ILE A 78 -7.17 4.48 -9.94
CA ILE A 78 -7.77 3.45 -10.78
C ILE A 78 -6.80 2.26 -10.81
N VAL A 79 -7.23 1.14 -10.24
CA VAL A 79 -6.49 -0.13 -10.14
C VAL A 79 -7.08 -1.20 -11.04
#